data_AF-A0AAE3H060-F1
#
_entry.id   AF-A0AAE3H060-F1
#
_cell.length_a   1.000
_cell.length_b   1.000
_cell.length_c   1.000
_cell.angle_alpha   90.00
_cell.angle_beta   90.00
_cell.angle_gamma   90.00
#
_symmetry.space_group_name_H-M   'P 1'
#
loop_
_entity.id
_entity.type
_entity.pdbx_description
1 polymer ?
#
loop_
_entity_poly.entity_id
_entity_poly.type
_entity_poly.pdbx_seq_one_letter_code
_entity_poly.pdbx_strand_id
1 'polypeptide(L)'
;MKNPKNLSFFFCLTVYYFIFWQENIALNLFIFDILLLGFSYQQMPKNLKTKILLTIAFLSSASVPLINTDASILINVLIMGVVLGYSLLPEINSAVSAGLVFFINITLNIRHLAAPITNLFEGMASKSTLFDQVLKIIKIGVLPVVLFVVFLVLFQNANPIFLEKTLFLQNALETFFTNFPTFSVPRTVFTIFGYIFLAGVFFNRNFQFGHNYFTNKNTSIEPPTESIKNDMFQTATISLFTLNALLLSVNFIDIQYLWFNFSVTSAPEMSKLVHSGTYLLIVSVIISIIVLLFFFKGDLNFHKKSKILVVLAITWIAQNAILVGSVFIRNFKYVEMYGLTHKRIGVYIFLILTLVGLFTITWKIIKKQNFNFIFIYNSWAFMVVFLIVSFVDFDKIIAENNLKRPNCDMEYVKSLSIHAIPSILKYHPELKKEDLKTYKRYKQESENFTWLSWTLIDYRLQNLK
;
A
#
# COMPACT_ATOMS: atom_id res chain seq x y z
N MET A 1 19.49 33.76 11.94
CA MET A 1 18.13 33.51 12.47
C MET A 1 17.81 32.02 12.27
N LYS A 2 17.56 31.26 13.34
CA LYS A 2 17.29 29.80 13.26
C LYS A 2 16.00 29.57 12.46
N ASN A 3 16.07 28.78 11.39
CA ASN A 3 14.91 28.42 10.57
C ASN A 3 13.90 27.65 11.44
N PRO A 4 12.65 28.14 11.63
CA PRO A 4 11.66 27.50 12.52
C PRO A 4 11.38 26.04 12.15
N LYS A 5 11.52 25.68 10.87
CA LYS A 5 11.39 24.30 10.39
C LYS A 5 12.43 23.35 10.98
N ASN A 6 13.65 23.83 11.23
CA ASN A 6 14.71 23.01 11.83
C ASN A 6 14.37 22.66 13.28
N LEU A 7 13.79 23.61 14.03
CA LEU A 7 13.39 23.37 15.42
C LEU A 7 12.27 22.33 15.49
N SER A 8 11.23 22.48 14.66
CA SER A 8 10.15 21.49 14.54
C SER A 8 10.65 20.12 14.10
N PHE A 9 11.59 20.07 13.17
CA PHE A 9 12.23 18.83 12.72
C PHE A 9 12.93 18.08 13.87
N PHE A 10 13.84 18.75 14.60
CA PHE A 10 14.56 18.11 15.71
C PHE A 10 13.63 17.73 16.88
N PHE A 11 12.60 18.54 17.13
CA PHE A 11 11.57 18.21 18.10
C PHE A 11 10.83 16.92 17.70
N CYS A 12 10.31 16.84 16.48
CA CYS A 12 9.63 15.64 15.98
C CYS A 12 10.55 14.42 15.94
N LEU A 13 11.85 14.59 15.64
CA LEU A 13 12.81 13.49 15.64
C LEU A 13 13.05 12.94 17.05
N THR A 14 13.10 13.83 18.03
CA THR A 14 13.23 13.46 19.45
C THR A 14 11.97 12.72 19.90
N VAL A 15 10.79 13.28 19.60
CA VAL A 15 9.50 12.64 19.91
C VAL A 15 9.40 11.26 19.24
N TYR A 16 9.69 11.16 17.95
CA TYR A 16 9.74 9.89 17.21
C TYR A 16 10.61 8.86 17.92
N TYR A 17 11.82 9.26 18.34
CA TYR A 17 12.74 8.35 19.01
C TYR A 17 12.12 7.79 20.29
N PHE A 18 11.58 8.64 21.16
CA PHE A 18 11.06 8.20 22.45
C PHE A 18 9.74 7.43 22.38
N ILE A 19 8.86 7.71 21.41
CA ILE A 19 7.53 7.09 21.39
C ILE A 19 7.46 5.77 20.60
N PHE A 20 8.44 5.51 19.73
CA PHE A 20 8.46 4.32 18.88
C PHE A 20 9.61 3.35 19.20
N TRP A 21 10.67 3.81 19.89
CA TRP A 21 11.80 2.92 20.20
C TRP A 21 11.36 1.81 21.15
N GLN A 22 11.48 0.55 20.71
CA GLN A 22 11.05 -0.66 21.45
C GLN A 22 9.55 -0.70 21.79
N GLU A 23 8.73 0.07 21.08
CA GLU A 23 7.28 0.06 21.21
C GLU A 23 6.62 -0.58 19.99
N ASN A 24 5.44 -1.17 20.18
CA ASN A 24 4.59 -1.61 19.08
C ASN A 24 3.88 -0.41 18.42
N ILE A 25 3.49 -0.56 17.15
CA ILE A 25 2.76 0.49 16.43
C ILE A 25 1.28 0.45 16.84
N ALA A 26 0.87 1.45 17.62
CA ALA A 26 -0.47 1.57 18.17
C ALA A 26 -0.84 3.04 18.48
N LEU A 27 -1.07 3.37 19.76
CA LEU A 27 -1.40 4.71 20.21
C LEU A 27 -0.29 5.73 19.93
N ASN A 28 0.98 5.31 19.99
CA ASN A 28 2.13 6.13 19.60
C ASN A 28 2.00 6.70 18.18
N LEU A 29 1.54 5.90 17.21
CA LEU A 29 1.33 6.36 15.84
C LEU A 29 0.23 7.41 15.77
N PHE A 30 -0.86 7.22 16.50
CA PHE A 30 -1.94 8.20 16.58
C PHE A 30 -1.48 9.56 17.14
N ILE A 31 -0.73 9.53 18.25
CA ILE A 31 -0.17 10.73 18.87
C ILE A 31 0.80 11.43 17.92
N PHE A 32 1.68 10.66 17.26
CA PHE A 32 2.66 11.20 16.34
C PHE A 32 2.01 11.84 15.11
N ASP A 33 1.01 11.19 14.56
CA ASP A 33 0.28 11.67 13.40
C ASP A 33 -0.42 13.00 13.69
N ILE A 34 -1.08 13.14 14.85
CA ILE A 34 -1.67 14.41 15.28
C ILE A 34 -0.61 15.51 15.33
N LEU A 35 0.58 15.21 15.86
CA LEU A 35 1.69 16.15 15.92
C LEU A 35 2.13 16.58 14.51
N LEU A 36 2.30 15.62 13.59
CA LEU A 36 2.68 15.90 12.20
C LEU A 36 1.62 16.70 11.45
N LEU A 37 0.33 16.39 11.65
CA LEU A 37 -0.78 17.15 11.07
C LEU A 37 -0.79 18.59 11.58
N GLY A 38 -0.51 18.80 12.87
CA GLY A 38 -0.39 20.14 13.47
C GLY A 38 0.68 21.00 12.80
N PHE A 39 1.89 20.45 12.60
CA PHE A 39 2.96 21.16 11.89
C PHE A 39 2.68 21.32 10.39
N SER A 40 2.09 20.32 9.75
CA SER A 40 1.78 20.34 8.32
C SER A 40 0.66 21.33 7.98
N TYR A 41 -0.32 21.51 8.87
CA TYR A 41 -1.43 22.44 8.69
C TYR A 41 -0.96 23.89 8.45
N GLN A 42 0.14 24.29 9.10
CA GLN A 42 0.72 25.63 8.93
C GLN A 42 1.20 25.90 7.48
N GLN A 43 1.53 24.83 6.73
CA GLN A 43 2.03 24.91 5.36
C GLN A 43 0.92 24.71 4.31
N MET A 44 -0.27 24.29 4.73
CA MET A 44 -1.39 23.98 3.84
C MET A 44 -2.29 25.20 3.59
N PRO A 45 -2.94 25.28 2.41
CA PRO A 45 -3.95 26.30 2.16
C PRO A 45 -5.17 26.08 3.06
N LYS A 46 -5.77 27.16 3.59
CA LYS A 46 -6.93 27.10 4.50
C LYS A 46 -8.26 26.93 3.75
N ASN A 47 -8.38 25.89 2.93
CA ASN A 47 -9.56 25.60 2.11
C ASN A 47 -10.31 24.33 2.58
N LEU A 48 -11.47 24.04 1.97
CA LEU A 48 -12.29 22.87 2.29
C LEU A 48 -11.54 21.55 2.05
N LYS A 49 -10.76 21.45 0.97
CA LYS A 49 -9.99 20.25 0.64
C LYS A 49 -8.99 19.90 1.73
N THR A 50 -8.27 20.88 2.26
CA THR A 50 -7.37 20.70 3.40
C THR A 50 -8.12 20.18 4.62
N LYS A 51 -9.28 20.76 4.96
CA LYS A 51 -10.10 20.28 6.09
C LYS A 51 -10.50 18.81 5.90
N ILE A 52 -10.98 18.44 4.71
CA ILE A 52 -11.35 17.06 4.38
C ILE A 52 -10.15 16.11 4.53
N LEU A 53 -8.99 16.48 3.98
CA LEU A 53 -7.77 15.66 4.07
C LEU A 53 -7.30 15.46 5.52
N LEU A 54 -7.31 16.52 6.33
CA LEU A 54 -6.97 16.43 7.74
C LEU A 54 -7.94 15.54 8.51
N THR A 55 -9.25 15.63 8.22
CA THR A 55 -10.25 14.75 8.82
C THR A 55 -10.02 13.29 8.42
N ILE A 56 -9.72 13.02 7.14
CA ILE A 56 -9.43 11.66 6.66
C ILE A 56 -8.18 11.10 7.35
N ALA A 57 -7.09 11.87 7.45
CA ALA A 57 -5.88 11.42 8.15
C ALA A 57 -6.09 11.24 9.65
N PHE A 58 -6.86 12.12 10.30
CA PHE A 58 -7.21 11.95 11.70
C PHE A 58 -8.01 10.66 11.92
N LEU A 59 -9.01 10.39 11.07
CA LEU A 59 -9.81 9.17 11.15
C LEU A 59 -8.96 7.92 10.87
N SER A 60 -8.12 7.92 9.83
CA SER A 60 -7.23 6.79 9.56
C SER A 60 -6.25 6.54 10.70
N SER A 61 -5.78 7.60 11.34
CA SER A 61 -4.85 7.49 12.45
C SER A 61 -5.56 6.96 13.71
N ALA A 62 -6.79 7.40 13.97
CA ALA A 62 -7.62 6.89 15.06
C ALA A 62 -7.97 5.40 14.90
N SER A 63 -8.06 4.89 13.67
CA SER A 63 -8.33 3.46 13.44
C SER A 63 -7.18 2.55 13.89
N VAL A 64 -5.96 3.07 13.99
CA VAL A 64 -4.78 2.30 14.43
C VAL A 64 -4.90 1.78 15.86
N PRO A 65 -5.10 2.61 16.91
CA PRO A 65 -5.29 2.09 18.27
C PRO A 65 -6.66 1.42 18.47
N LEU A 66 -7.69 1.78 17.69
CA LEU A 66 -9.04 1.22 17.82
C LEU A 66 -9.18 -0.19 17.25
N ILE A 67 -8.54 -0.45 16.10
CA ILE A 67 -8.63 -1.73 15.38
C ILE A 67 -7.32 -2.50 15.45
N ASN A 68 -6.18 -1.83 15.34
CA ASN A 68 -4.82 -2.40 15.41
C ASN A 68 -4.62 -3.65 14.55
N THR A 69 -4.83 -3.54 13.24
CA THR A 69 -4.48 -4.58 12.27
C THR A 69 -3.36 -4.10 11.36
N ASP A 70 -2.63 -5.02 10.75
CA ASP A 70 -1.60 -4.68 9.76
C ASP A 70 -2.18 -3.81 8.62
N ALA A 71 -3.44 -4.08 8.24
CA ALA A 71 -4.16 -3.30 7.25
C ALA A 71 -4.44 -1.86 7.72
N SER A 72 -4.89 -1.65 8.97
CA SER A 72 -5.16 -0.30 9.47
C SER A 72 -3.88 0.54 9.59
N ILE A 73 -2.78 -0.07 10.04
CA ILE A 73 -1.45 0.56 10.10
C ILE A 73 -0.98 0.96 8.69
N LEU A 74 -0.98 0.01 7.74
CA LEU A 74 -0.51 0.25 6.38
C LEU A 74 -1.35 1.34 5.69
N ILE A 75 -2.67 1.26 5.81
CA ILE A 75 -3.58 2.24 5.22
C ILE A 75 -3.36 3.62 5.83
N ASN A 76 -3.16 3.72 7.14
CA ASN A 76 -2.86 4.98 7.80
C ASN A 76 -1.57 5.60 7.25
N VAL A 77 -0.49 4.81 7.10
CA VAL A 77 0.77 5.27 6.49
C VAL A 77 0.55 5.78 5.05
N LEU A 78 -0.25 5.07 4.25
CA LEU A 78 -0.57 5.50 2.88
C LEU A 78 -1.36 6.81 2.85
N ILE A 79 -2.41 6.92 3.67
CA ILE A 79 -3.24 8.13 3.78
C ILE A 79 -2.41 9.32 4.28
N MET A 80 -1.57 9.10 5.29
CA MET A 80 -0.68 10.13 5.82
C MET A 80 0.32 10.57 4.74
N GLY A 81 0.88 9.64 3.95
CA GLY A 81 1.72 9.97 2.81
C GLY A 81 1.02 10.86 1.77
N VAL A 82 -0.27 10.64 1.50
CA VAL A 82 -1.08 11.51 0.63
C VAL A 82 -1.27 12.91 1.24
N VAL A 83 -1.59 13.01 2.53
CA VAL A 83 -1.79 14.30 3.20
C VAL A 83 -0.49 15.11 3.28
N LEU A 84 0.62 14.46 3.62
CA LEU A 84 1.95 15.08 3.64
C LEU A 84 2.41 15.45 2.22
N GLY A 85 2.11 14.63 1.22
CA GLY A 85 2.35 14.99 -0.18
C GLY A 85 1.59 16.22 -0.65
N TYR A 86 0.33 16.36 -0.22
CA TYR A 86 -0.47 17.55 -0.48
C TYR A 86 0.05 18.78 0.28
N SER A 87 0.66 18.62 1.47
CA SER A 87 1.29 19.75 2.18
C SER A 87 2.53 20.28 1.44
N LEU A 88 3.26 19.40 0.74
CA LEU A 88 4.41 19.77 -0.09
C LEU A 88 3.99 20.47 -1.40
N LEU A 89 2.90 20.02 -2.03
CA LEU A 89 2.39 20.59 -3.27
C LEU A 89 0.84 20.64 -3.30
N PRO A 90 0.23 21.71 -2.75
CA PRO A 90 -1.23 21.81 -2.62
C PRO A 90 -2.01 21.88 -3.94
N GLU A 91 -1.33 22.07 -5.06
CA GLU A 91 -1.93 22.12 -6.40
C GLU A 91 -2.29 20.73 -6.96
N ILE A 92 -1.77 19.65 -6.35
CA ILE A 92 -2.01 18.27 -6.78
C ILE A 92 -3.49 17.90 -6.65
N ASN A 93 -4.04 17.26 -7.68
CA ASN A 93 -5.46 16.89 -7.72
C ASN A 93 -5.72 15.40 -7.50
N SER A 94 -4.72 14.52 -7.71
CA SER A 94 -4.81 13.08 -7.46
C SER A 94 -4.20 12.71 -6.11
N ALA A 95 -4.88 11.85 -5.35
CA ALA A 95 -4.36 11.33 -4.10
C ALA A 95 -3.07 10.51 -4.32
N VAL A 96 -3.03 9.68 -5.36
CA VAL A 96 -1.84 8.87 -5.68
C VAL A 96 -0.66 9.75 -6.05
N SER A 97 -0.86 10.81 -6.86
CA SER A 97 0.19 11.78 -7.17
C SER A 97 0.76 12.43 -5.91
N ALA A 98 -0.10 12.79 -4.95
CA ALA A 98 0.35 13.41 -3.70
C ALA A 98 1.24 12.45 -2.91
N GLY A 99 0.79 11.20 -2.73
CA GLY A 99 1.60 10.16 -2.09
C GLY A 99 2.96 9.95 -2.80
N LEU A 100 2.95 9.87 -4.14
CA LEU A 100 4.19 9.76 -4.92
C LEU A 100 5.13 10.95 -4.71
N VAL A 101 4.61 12.18 -4.71
CA VAL A 101 5.41 13.38 -4.44
C VAL A 101 6.04 13.32 -3.05
N PHE A 102 5.33 12.83 -2.04
CA PHE A 102 5.91 12.61 -0.71
C PHE A 102 7.05 11.58 -0.73
N PHE A 103 6.85 10.42 -1.35
CA PHE A 103 7.90 9.40 -1.45
C PHE A 103 9.12 9.86 -2.26
N ILE A 104 8.91 10.60 -3.34
CA ILE A 104 10.00 11.23 -4.10
C ILE A 104 10.69 12.27 -3.21
N ASN A 105 9.97 13.05 -2.41
CA ASN A 105 10.57 14.04 -1.50
C ASN A 105 11.48 13.37 -0.46
N ILE A 106 11.02 12.28 0.14
CA ILE A 106 11.83 11.47 1.07
C ILE A 106 13.11 11.04 0.36
N THR A 107 12.99 10.44 -0.83
CA THR A 107 14.12 9.92 -1.60
C THR A 107 15.13 11.01 -1.97
N LEU A 108 14.65 12.20 -2.36
CA LEU A 108 15.50 13.34 -2.67
C LEU A 108 16.21 13.88 -1.42
N ASN A 109 15.55 13.83 -0.25
CA ASN A 109 16.16 14.26 1.01
C ASN A 109 17.18 13.26 1.58
N ILE A 110 17.16 11.98 1.19
CA ILE A 110 18.22 11.00 1.55
C ILE A 110 19.59 11.50 1.06
N ARG A 111 19.67 12.09 -0.14
CA ARG A 111 20.93 12.65 -0.67
C ARG A 111 21.50 13.74 0.24
N HIS A 112 20.67 14.42 1.01
CA HIS A 112 21.08 15.44 1.96
C HIS A 112 21.37 14.89 3.36
N LEU A 113 21.15 13.61 3.65
CA LEU A 113 21.75 12.98 4.84
C LEU A 113 23.28 13.01 4.75
N ALA A 114 23.79 12.85 3.51
CA ALA A 114 25.20 13.01 3.22
C ALA A 114 25.63 14.49 3.14
N ALA A 115 24.74 15.47 2.98
CA ALA A 115 25.13 16.86 2.69
C ALA A 115 25.77 17.60 3.89
N PRO A 116 25.25 17.54 5.13
CA PRO A 116 25.96 18.06 6.29
C PRO A 116 27.29 17.35 6.52
N ILE A 117 27.36 16.05 6.24
CA ILE A 117 28.61 15.29 6.29
C ILE A 117 29.55 15.84 5.22
N THR A 118 29.16 15.90 3.95
CA THR A 118 30.01 16.45 2.88
C THR A 118 30.35 17.91 3.11
N ASN A 119 29.48 18.75 3.66
CA ASN A 119 29.71 20.18 3.85
C ASN A 119 30.52 20.49 5.13
N LEU A 120 30.33 19.73 6.22
CA LEU A 120 31.25 19.74 7.37
C LEU A 120 32.61 19.26 6.92
N PHE A 121 32.64 18.19 6.11
CA PHE A 121 33.87 17.65 5.56
C PHE A 121 34.50 18.62 4.54
N GLU A 122 33.76 19.32 3.70
CA GLU A 122 34.28 20.33 2.74
C GLU A 122 34.73 21.62 3.45
N GLY A 123 34.01 22.04 4.49
CA GLY A 123 34.41 23.14 5.36
C GLY A 123 35.69 22.83 6.16
N MET A 124 35.85 21.57 6.60
CA MET A 124 37.08 21.04 7.18
C MET A 124 38.16 20.74 6.12
N ALA A 125 37.78 20.43 4.88
CA ALA A 125 38.67 20.10 3.77
C ALA A 125 39.41 21.31 3.20
N SER A 126 39.01 22.54 3.56
CA SER A 126 39.73 23.73 3.12
C SER A 126 41.19 23.82 3.59
N LYS A 127 41.70 22.87 4.42
CA LYS A 127 43.10 22.89 4.89
C LYS A 127 43.89 21.57 4.98
N SER A 128 43.39 20.38 4.59
CA SER A 128 44.25 19.17 4.66
C SER A 128 44.07 18.14 3.53
N THR A 129 45.18 17.81 2.85
CA THR A 129 45.28 16.85 1.74
C THR A 129 45.06 15.39 2.13
N LEU A 130 45.33 15.04 3.39
CA LEU A 130 45.10 13.70 3.94
C LEU A 130 43.62 13.36 4.05
N PHE A 131 42.78 14.34 4.32
CA PHE A 131 41.35 14.14 4.55
C PHE A 131 40.59 13.84 3.25
N ASP A 132 40.97 14.48 2.14
CA ASP A 132 40.43 14.19 0.80
C ASP A 132 40.80 12.78 0.32
N GLN A 133 42.01 12.30 0.66
CA GLN A 133 42.43 10.93 0.38
C GLN A 133 41.56 9.91 1.16
N VAL A 134 41.31 10.16 2.45
CA VAL A 134 40.47 9.28 3.28
C VAL A 134 39.02 9.23 2.76
N LEU A 135 38.42 10.37 2.41
CA LEU A 135 37.07 10.42 1.83
C LEU A 135 36.95 9.65 0.51
N LYS A 136 37.97 9.74 -0.35
CA LYS A 136 38.02 9.01 -1.61
C LYS A 136 38.13 7.50 -1.37
N ILE A 137 38.95 7.09 -0.40
CA ILE A 137 39.08 5.69 0.02
C ILE A 137 37.76 5.15 0.59
N ILE A 138 37.05 5.92 1.41
CA ILE A 138 35.74 5.52 1.95
C ILE A 138 34.71 5.38 0.83
N LYS A 139 34.58 6.37 -0.06
CA LYS A 139 33.63 6.33 -1.19
C LYS A 139 33.88 5.15 -2.13
N ILE A 140 35.15 4.81 -2.37
CA ILE A 140 35.55 3.67 -3.23
C ILE A 140 35.42 2.35 -2.47
N GLY A 141 35.67 2.32 -1.16
CA GLY A 141 35.74 1.11 -0.34
C GLY A 141 34.40 0.56 0.14
N VAL A 142 33.37 1.39 0.28
CA VAL A 142 32.06 0.95 0.79
C VAL A 142 31.45 -0.16 -0.08
N LEU A 143 31.45 -0.01 -1.40
CA LEU A 143 30.84 -1.01 -2.29
C LEU A 143 31.58 -2.36 -2.26
N PRO A 144 32.92 -2.43 -2.40
CA PRO A 144 33.68 -3.68 -2.22
C PRO A 144 33.47 -4.34 -0.86
N VAL A 145 33.41 -3.57 0.23
CA VAL A 145 33.18 -4.13 1.58
C VAL A 145 31.77 -4.69 1.70
N VAL A 146 30.75 -3.98 1.21
CA VAL A 146 29.37 -4.49 1.20
C VAL A 146 29.28 -5.78 0.39
N LEU A 147 29.87 -5.82 -0.80
CA LEU A 147 29.91 -7.03 -1.63
C LEU A 147 30.65 -8.16 -0.91
N PHE A 148 31.81 -7.89 -0.30
CA PHE A 148 32.56 -8.87 0.48
C PHE A 148 31.72 -9.47 1.60
N VAL A 149 31.01 -8.64 2.38
CA VAL A 149 30.14 -9.12 3.47
C VAL A 149 28.98 -9.97 2.93
N VAL A 150 28.35 -9.55 1.83
CA VAL A 150 27.27 -10.33 1.19
C VAL A 150 27.77 -11.71 0.75
N PHE A 151 28.91 -11.75 0.05
CA PHE A 151 29.50 -13.02 -0.39
C PHE A 151 30.01 -13.86 0.78
N LEU A 152 30.54 -13.25 1.83
CA LEU A 152 30.96 -13.94 3.04
C LEU A 152 29.77 -14.68 3.67
N VAL A 153 28.63 -13.99 3.86
CA VAL A 153 27.41 -14.60 4.41
C VAL A 153 26.86 -15.70 3.49
N LEU A 154 26.84 -15.48 2.17
CA LEU A 154 26.42 -16.50 1.21
C LEU A 154 27.30 -17.76 1.30
N PHE A 155 28.62 -17.60 1.37
CA PHE A 155 29.55 -18.73 1.47
C PHE A 155 29.50 -19.42 2.83
N GLN A 156 29.29 -18.68 3.92
CA GLN A 156 29.06 -19.25 5.25
C GLN A 156 27.81 -20.13 5.27
N ASN A 157 26.71 -19.68 4.64
CA ASN A 157 25.48 -20.47 4.56
C ASN A 157 25.58 -21.66 3.59
N ALA A 158 26.39 -21.53 2.53
CA ALA A 158 26.55 -22.58 1.52
C ALA A 158 27.55 -23.67 1.93
N ASN A 159 28.50 -23.38 2.83
CA ASN A 159 29.57 -24.30 3.19
C ASN A 159 29.83 -24.32 4.71
N PRO A 160 29.47 -25.42 5.41
CA PRO A 160 29.68 -25.56 6.86
C PRO A 160 31.14 -25.43 7.32
N ILE A 161 32.11 -25.88 6.52
CA ILE A 161 33.54 -25.78 6.85
C ILE A 161 33.99 -24.32 6.74
N PHE A 162 33.50 -23.60 5.72
CA PHE A 162 33.81 -22.18 5.55
C PHE A 162 33.23 -21.35 6.69
N LEU A 163 31.99 -21.66 7.13
CA LEU A 163 31.40 -21.08 8.33
C LEU A 163 32.33 -21.25 9.54
N GLU A 164 32.72 -22.49 9.86
CA GLU A 164 33.56 -22.78 11.02
C GLU A 164 34.87 -21.99 10.99
N LYS A 165 35.55 -21.93 9.84
CA LYS A 165 36.81 -21.21 9.68
C LYS A 165 36.69 -19.68 9.67
N THR A 166 35.48 -19.14 9.47
CA THR A 166 35.25 -17.69 9.40
C THR A 166 34.42 -17.15 10.57
N LEU A 167 34.07 -17.98 11.56
CA LEU A 167 33.41 -17.58 12.80
C LEU A 167 34.19 -16.47 13.54
N PHE A 168 35.51 -16.43 13.42
CA PHE A 168 36.32 -15.36 14.03
C PHE A 168 35.94 -13.95 13.53
N LEU A 169 35.47 -13.81 12.28
CA LEU A 169 35.01 -12.52 11.74
C LEU A 169 33.68 -12.10 12.38
N GLN A 170 32.79 -13.06 12.62
CA GLN A 170 31.55 -12.80 13.36
C GLN A 170 31.86 -12.42 14.79
N ASN A 171 32.73 -13.16 15.48
CA ASN A 171 33.16 -12.86 16.84
C ASN A 171 33.89 -11.52 16.93
N ALA A 172 34.70 -11.15 15.93
CA ALA A 172 35.37 -9.85 15.88
C ALA A 172 34.38 -8.69 15.69
N LEU A 173 33.37 -8.87 14.84
CA LEU A 173 32.27 -7.92 14.69
C LEU A 173 31.46 -7.81 15.99
N GLU A 174 31.10 -8.94 16.60
CA GLU A 174 30.38 -9.00 17.86
C GLU A 174 31.17 -8.31 18.97
N THR A 175 32.47 -8.62 19.11
CA THR A 175 33.38 -8.01 20.08
C THR A 175 33.53 -6.49 19.83
N PHE A 176 33.59 -6.07 18.57
CA PHE A 176 33.59 -4.66 18.22
C PHE A 176 32.28 -3.98 18.67
N PHE A 177 31.13 -4.58 18.40
CA PHE A 177 29.85 -4.02 18.84
C PHE A 177 29.66 -4.05 20.37
N THR A 178 30.19 -5.05 21.08
CA THR A 178 30.12 -5.12 22.54
C THR A 178 31.05 -4.12 23.22
N ASN A 179 32.24 -3.86 22.65
CA ASN A 179 33.23 -2.95 23.22
C ASN A 179 32.97 -1.47 22.87
N PHE A 180 32.11 -1.19 21.90
CA PHE A 180 31.57 0.15 21.61
C PHE A 180 30.06 0.23 21.94
N PRO A 181 29.65 0.05 23.22
CA PRO A 181 28.23 -0.07 23.61
C PRO A 181 27.41 1.22 23.37
N THR A 182 28.07 2.36 23.16
CA THR A 182 27.42 3.62 22.78
C THR A 182 26.92 3.62 21.33
N PHE A 183 27.39 2.72 20.48
CA PHE A 183 26.99 2.60 19.07
C PHE A 183 26.13 1.35 18.85
N SER A 184 24.86 1.40 19.25
CA SER A 184 23.94 0.31 18.91
C SER A 184 23.39 0.50 17.50
N VAL A 185 23.79 -0.41 16.60
CA VAL A 185 23.34 -0.43 15.19
C VAL A 185 21.82 -0.32 15.07
N PRO A 186 21.01 -1.04 15.89
CA PRO A 186 19.55 -0.90 15.83
C PRO A 186 19.05 0.52 16.12
N ARG A 187 19.63 1.22 17.12
CA ARG A 187 19.25 2.62 17.41
C ARG A 187 19.67 3.55 16.28
N THR A 188 20.88 3.38 15.76
CA THR A 188 21.37 4.20 14.65
C THR A 188 20.50 4.05 13.40
N VAL A 189 20.17 2.81 13.01
CA VAL A 189 19.29 2.54 11.86
C VAL A 189 17.90 3.13 12.08
N PHE A 190 17.34 2.97 13.28
CA PHE A 190 16.05 3.52 13.66
C PHE A 190 16.02 5.06 13.62
N THR A 191 17.03 5.72 14.19
CA THR A 191 17.17 7.18 14.14
C THR A 191 17.37 7.69 12.72
N ILE A 192 18.16 6.99 11.88
CA ILE A 192 18.34 7.33 10.47
C ILE A 192 17.01 7.24 9.72
N PHE A 193 16.22 6.19 9.97
CA PHE A 193 14.90 6.05 9.36
C PHE A 193 13.97 7.21 9.74
N GLY A 194 13.88 7.53 11.03
CA GLY A 194 13.11 8.67 11.52
C GLY A 194 13.58 10.00 10.92
N TYR A 195 14.89 10.21 10.82
CA TYR A 195 15.48 11.38 10.18
C TYR A 195 15.07 11.48 8.71
N ILE A 196 15.21 10.40 7.93
CA ILE A 196 14.90 10.37 6.50
C ILE A 196 13.42 10.69 6.26
N PHE A 197 12.54 10.04 7.03
CA PHE A 197 11.10 10.27 6.96
C PHE A 197 10.75 11.74 7.29
N LEU A 198 11.21 12.25 8.44
CA LEU A 198 10.93 13.62 8.87
C LEU A 198 11.57 14.67 7.98
N ALA A 199 12.71 14.38 7.35
CA ALA A 199 13.32 15.28 6.38
C ALA A 199 12.41 15.44 5.16
N GLY A 200 11.76 14.36 4.73
CA GLY A 200 10.72 14.40 3.70
C GLY A 200 9.46 15.17 4.11
N VAL A 201 9.19 15.36 5.40
CA VAL A 201 8.06 16.16 5.90
C VAL A 201 8.40 17.64 5.95
N PHE A 202 9.54 18.00 6.54
CA PHE A 202 9.86 19.39 6.86
C PHE A 202 10.64 20.13 5.77
N PHE A 203 11.41 19.42 4.95
CA PHE A 203 12.24 20.02 3.91
C PHE A 203 11.64 19.77 2.53
N ASN A 204 10.98 20.81 2.00
CA ASN A 204 10.45 20.80 0.65
C ASN A 204 11.59 21.05 -0.35
N ARG A 205 11.70 20.19 -1.36
CA ARG A 205 12.59 20.40 -2.50
C ARG A 205 11.77 20.88 -3.68
N ASN A 206 12.32 21.81 -4.47
CA ASN A 206 11.66 22.28 -5.67
C ASN A 206 11.49 21.11 -6.64
N PHE A 207 10.26 20.60 -6.70
CA PHE A 207 9.83 19.60 -7.67
C PHE A 207 9.71 20.25 -9.03
N GLN A 208 10.80 20.34 -9.78
CA GLN A 208 10.74 20.69 -11.21
C GLN A 208 10.36 19.46 -12.05
N PHE A 209 10.80 18.27 -11.65
CA PHE A 209 10.52 17.04 -12.36
C PHE A 209 9.05 16.62 -12.19
N GLY A 210 8.31 16.53 -13.29
CA GLY A 210 6.94 16.04 -13.30
C GLY A 210 5.89 16.99 -12.72
N HIS A 211 6.25 18.22 -12.33
CA HIS A 211 5.32 19.20 -11.74
C HIS A 211 4.04 19.37 -12.56
N ASN A 212 4.21 19.70 -13.85
CA ASN A 212 3.10 19.88 -14.78
C ASN A 212 2.24 18.62 -14.91
N TYR A 213 2.81 17.43 -14.78
CA TYR A 213 2.04 16.18 -14.83
C TYR A 213 1.15 16.01 -13.58
N PHE A 214 1.66 16.38 -12.39
CA PHE A 214 0.94 16.21 -11.12
C PHE A 214 -0.08 17.31 -10.83
N THR A 215 0.14 18.53 -11.33
CA THR A 215 -0.73 19.69 -11.08
C THR A 215 -1.74 19.95 -12.20
N ASN A 216 -1.59 19.34 -13.38
CA ASN A 216 -2.52 19.51 -14.48
C ASN A 216 -3.96 19.16 -14.06
N LYS A 217 -4.86 20.14 -14.21
CA LYS A 217 -6.29 19.99 -13.93
C LYS A 217 -7.11 19.73 -15.19
N ASN A 218 -6.51 19.87 -16.37
CA ASN A 218 -7.21 19.64 -17.62
C ASN A 218 -7.54 18.16 -17.71
N THR A 219 -8.84 17.87 -17.71
CA THR A 219 -9.39 16.54 -17.86
C THR A 219 -10.09 16.36 -19.19
N SER A 220 -10.28 17.42 -19.98
CA SER A 220 -10.90 17.33 -21.30
C SER A 220 -9.90 16.93 -22.37
N ILE A 221 -10.39 16.24 -23.41
CA ILE A 221 -9.65 16.01 -24.66
C ILE A 221 -10.03 17.14 -25.62
N GLU A 222 -9.03 17.78 -26.21
CA GLU A 222 -9.24 18.78 -27.26
C GLU A 222 -9.56 18.12 -28.60
N PRO A 223 -10.42 18.73 -29.43
CA PRO A 223 -10.70 18.21 -30.76
C PRO A 223 -9.43 18.28 -31.63
N PRO A 224 -9.15 17.25 -32.44
CA PRO A 224 -7.98 17.24 -33.33
C PRO A 224 -8.09 18.34 -34.38
N THR A 225 -6.95 18.95 -34.73
CA THR A 225 -6.83 19.93 -35.82
C THR A 225 -6.83 19.28 -37.20
N GLU A 226 -6.34 18.04 -37.29
CA GLU A 226 -6.29 17.26 -38.52
C GLU A 226 -7.42 16.23 -38.60
N SER A 227 -7.77 15.84 -39.83
CA SER A 227 -8.75 14.79 -40.06
C SER A 227 -8.23 13.43 -39.54
N ILE A 228 -9.08 12.73 -38.80
CA ILE A 228 -8.77 11.45 -38.16
C ILE A 228 -8.56 10.37 -39.22
N LYS A 229 -7.43 9.66 -39.15
CA LYS A 229 -7.13 8.54 -40.06
C LYS A 229 -8.16 7.41 -39.90
N ASN A 230 -8.78 7.02 -41.01
CA ASN A 230 -9.80 5.96 -41.04
C ASN A 230 -9.25 4.60 -40.57
N ASP A 231 -7.98 4.30 -40.80
CA ASP A 231 -7.36 3.00 -40.50
C ASP A 231 -7.37 2.68 -38.99
N MET A 232 -7.06 3.69 -38.16
CA MET A 232 -7.07 3.53 -36.70
C MET A 232 -8.50 3.33 -36.18
N PHE A 233 -9.48 4.02 -36.77
CA PHE A 233 -10.89 3.83 -36.45
C PHE A 233 -11.37 2.42 -36.82
N GLN A 234 -11.00 1.92 -38.00
CA GLN A 234 -11.33 0.56 -38.44
C GLN A 234 -10.69 -0.48 -37.52
N THR A 235 -9.40 -0.33 -37.20
CA THR A 235 -8.67 -1.22 -36.28
C THR A 235 -9.37 -1.29 -34.91
N ALA A 236 -9.71 -0.14 -34.34
CA ALA A 236 -10.39 -0.07 -33.04
C ALA A 236 -11.79 -0.70 -33.10
N THR A 237 -12.53 -0.47 -34.18
CA THR A 237 -13.89 -1.01 -34.36
C THR A 237 -13.86 -2.53 -34.51
N ILE A 238 -12.99 -3.07 -35.37
CA ILE A 238 -12.85 -4.52 -35.58
C ILE A 238 -12.37 -5.18 -34.29
N SER A 239 -11.37 -4.61 -33.63
CA SER A 239 -10.86 -5.13 -32.36
C SER A 239 -11.96 -5.20 -31.31
N LEU A 240 -12.69 -4.09 -31.08
CA LEU A 240 -13.77 -4.09 -30.09
C LEU A 240 -14.92 -5.02 -30.47
N PHE A 241 -15.26 -5.15 -31.74
CA PHE A 241 -16.27 -6.10 -32.19
C PHE A 241 -15.86 -7.54 -31.88
N THR A 242 -14.67 -7.95 -32.31
CA THR A 242 -14.13 -9.30 -32.08
C THR A 242 -13.99 -9.60 -30.60
N LEU A 243 -13.50 -8.63 -29.83
CA LEU A 243 -13.37 -8.77 -28.38
C LEU A 243 -14.75 -8.92 -27.72
N ASN A 244 -15.74 -8.08 -28.05
CA ASN A 244 -17.12 -8.23 -27.54
C ASN A 244 -17.72 -9.60 -27.89
N ALA A 245 -17.47 -10.12 -29.09
CA ALA A 245 -17.96 -11.45 -29.47
C ALA A 245 -17.31 -12.55 -28.62
N LEU A 246 -15.99 -12.46 -28.38
CA LEU A 246 -15.28 -13.40 -27.52
C LEU A 246 -15.78 -13.33 -26.08
N LEU A 247 -15.88 -12.14 -25.49
CA LEU A 247 -16.32 -11.97 -24.10
C LEU A 247 -17.79 -12.34 -23.92
N LEU A 248 -18.64 -12.13 -24.93
CA LEU A 248 -20.01 -12.66 -24.94
C LEU A 248 -20.02 -14.19 -24.83
N SER A 249 -19.15 -14.88 -25.57
CA SER A 249 -19.04 -16.35 -25.46
C SER A 249 -18.61 -16.80 -24.07
N VAL A 250 -17.66 -16.09 -23.44
CA VAL A 250 -17.21 -16.37 -22.07
C VAL A 250 -18.35 -16.14 -21.06
N ASN A 251 -19.04 -15.00 -21.17
CA ASN A 251 -20.19 -14.68 -20.31
C ASN A 251 -21.31 -15.71 -20.47
N PHE A 252 -21.58 -16.17 -21.69
CA PHE A 252 -22.58 -17.21 -21.95
C PHE A 252 -22.19 -18.53 -21.26
N ILE A 253 -20.94 -18.98 -21.42
CA ILE A 253 -20.42 -20.18 -20.74
C ILE A 253 -20.52 -20.03 -19.23
N ASP A 254 -20.12 -18.88 -18.66
CA ASP A 254 -20.24 -18.63 -17.23
C ASP A 254 -21.71 -18.68 -16.76
N ILE A 255 -22.63 -18.02 -17.46
CA ILE A 255 -24.05 -18.05 -17.06
C ILE A 255 -24.59 -19.48 -17.08
N GLN A 256 -24.30 -20.26 -18.13
CA GLN A 256 -24.78 -21.63 -18.24
C GLN A 256 -24.21 -22.56 -17.16
N TYR A 257 -22.88 -22.59 -17.02
CA TYR A 257 -22.20 -23.59 -16.18
C TYR A 257 -21.93 -23.13 -14.74
N LEU A 258 -21.69 -21.83 -14.54
CA LEU A 258 -21.39 -21.30 -13.22
C LEU A 258 -22.63 -20.81 -12.49
N TRP A 259 -23.57 -20.14 -13.17
CA TRP A 259 -24.72 -19.54 -12.48
C TRP A 259 -25.82 -20.58 -12.24
N PHE A 260 -26.26 -21.27 -13.29
CA PHE A 260 -27.41 -22.17 -13.22
C PHE A 260 -27.05 -23.66 -13.06
N ASN A 261 -26.12 -24.21 -13.86
CA ASN A 261 -25.81 -25.65 -13.88
C ASN A 261 -24.57 -26.03 -13.05
N PHE A 262 -24.37 -25.34 -11.92
CA PHE A 262 -23.19 -25.57 -11.10
C PHE A 262 -23.25 -26.95 -10.43
N SER A 263 -22.52 -27.90 -11.00
CA SER A 263 -22.38 -29.27 -10.50
C SER A 263 -20.89 -29.57 -10.31
N VAL A 264 -20.34 -29.17 -9.17
CA VAL A 264 -18.97 -29.55 -8.81
C VAL A 264 -19.00 -30.97 -8.26
N THR A 265 -18.35 -31.88 -8.95
CA THR A 265 -18.27 -33.30 -8.59
C THR A 265 -17.19 -33.57 -7.53
N SER A 266 -16.23 -32.66 -7.32
CA SER A 266 -15.19 -32.83 -6.30
C SER A 266 -14.51 -31.52 -5.82
N ALA A 267 -14.08 -31.48 -4.55
CA ALA A 267 -13.37 -30.37 -3.91
C ALA A 267 -12.07 -29.90 -4.64
N PRO A 268 -11.21 -30.80 -5.16
CA PRO A 268 -9.97 -30.42 -5.85
C PRO A 268 -10.21 -29.67 -7.17
N GLU A 269 -11.23 -30.06 -7.94
CA GLU A 269 -11.59 -29.40 -9.21
C GLU A 269 -12.01 -27.95 -8.97
N MET A 270 -12.71 -27.70 -7.86
CA MET A 270 -13.08 -26.34 -7.47
C MET A 270 -11.87 -25.48 -7.09
N SER A 271 -10.91 -26.03 -6.32
CA SER A 271 -9.72 -25.28 -5.93
C SER A 271 -8.93 -24.81 -7.16
N LYS A 272 -8.75 -25.69 -8.16
CA LYS A 272 -8.05 -25.35 -9.41
C LYS A 272 -8.83 -24.32 -10.24
N LEU A 273 -10.15 -24.49 -10.36
CA LEU A 273 -11.03 -23.58 -11.11
C LEU A 273 -11.05 -22.16 -10.52
N VAL A 274 -10.99 -22.03 -9.20
CA VAL A 274 -11.04 -20.74 -8.50
C VAL A 274 -9.64 -20.11 -8.42
N HIS A 275 -8.58 -20.86 -8.11
CA HIS A 275 -7.24 -20.28 -7.95
C HIS A 275 -6.50 -20.00 -9.25
N SER A 276 -6.76 -20.71 -10.35
CA SER A 276 -6.19 -20.31 -11.65
C SER A 276 -7.16 -19.42 -12.42
N GLY A 277 -8.45 -19.74 -12.39
CA GLY A 277 -9.47 -19.01 -13.15
C GLY A 277 -9.70 -17.59 -12.65
N THR A 278 -9.91 -17.39 -11.34
CA THR A 278 -10.27 -16.06 -10.82
C THR A 278 -9.16 -15.02 -11.02
N TYR A 279 -7.89 -15.39 -10.80
CA TYR A 279 -6.78 -14.45 -10.99
C TYR A 279 -6.59 -14.08 -12.46
N LEU A 280 -6.72 -15.03 -13.38
CA LEU A 280 -6.65 -14.75 -14.82
C LEU A 280 -7.80 -13.85 -15.27
N LEU A 281 -9.00 -14.03 -14.71
CA LEU A 281 -10.15 -13.16 -14.97
C LEU A 281 -9.96 -11.74 -14.39
N ILE A 282 -9.34 -11.62 -13.22
CA ILE A 282 -8.96 -10.31 -12.67
C ILE A 282 -7.98 -9.59 -13.62
N VAL A 283 -6.94 -10.30 -14.09
CA VAL A 283 -5.97 -9.77 -15.04
C VAL A 283 -6.66 -9.37 -16.36
N SER A 284 -7.62 -10.16 -16.85
CA SER A 284 -8.34 -9.84 -18.09
C SER A 284 -9.15 -8.55 -17.96
N VAL A 285 -9.77 -8.27 -16.82
CA VAL A 285 -10.49 -7.01 -16.60
C VAL A 285 -9.54 -5.81 -16.59
N ILE A 286 -8.34 -5.94 -15.99
CA ILE A 286 -7.33 -4.88 -16.03
C ILE A 286 -6.87 -4.62 -17.47
N ILE A 287 -6.58 -5.67 -18.25
CA ILE A 287 -6.19 -5.55 -19.67
C ILE A 287 -7.32 -4.90 -20.47
N SER A 288 -8.57 -5.30 -20.22
CA SER A 288 -9.76 -4.72 -20.84
C SER A 288 -9.84 -3.20 -20.64
N ILE A 289 -9.57 -2.73 -19.41
CA ILE A 289 -9.47 -1.30 -19.11
C ILE A 289 -8.36 -0.64 -19.91
N ILE A 290 -7.16 -1.23 -19.98
CA ILE A 290 -6.02 -0.70 -20.71
C ILE A 290 -6.33 -0.54 -22.21
N VAL A 291 -7.00 -1.54 -22.82
CA VAL A 291 -7.42 -1.49 -24.23
C VAL A 291 -8.35 -0.31 -24.49
N LEU A 292 -9.35 -0.08 -23.62
CA LEU A 292 -10.23 1.07 -23.73
C LEU A 292 -9.48 2.39 -23.56
N LEU A 293 -8.57 2.48 -22.59
CA LEU A 293 -7.76 3.67 -22.38
C LEU A 293 -6.92 3.99 -23.63
N PHE A 294 -6.36 2.97 -24.26
CA PHE A 294 -5.58 3.12 -25.49
C PHE A 294 -6.40 3.66 -26.65
N PHE A 295 -7.57 3.08 -26.94
CA PHE A 295 -8.42 3.53 -28.05
C PHE A 295 -9.07 4.90 -27.79
N PHE A 296 -9.44 5.20 -26.55
CA PHE A 296 -10.12 6.46 -26.21
C PHE A 296 -9.17 7.54 -25.66
N LYS A 297 -7.85 7.46 -25.92
CA LYS A 297 -6.88 8.46 -25.42
C LYS A 297 -6.92 9.83 -26.13
N GLY A 298 -7.45 9.90 -27.35
CA GLY A 298 -7.35 11.09 -28.20
C GLY A 298 -8.40 11.14 -29.31
N ASP A 299 -7.95 11.37 -30.53
CA ASP A 299 -8.77 11.86 -31.65
C ASP A 299 -9.98 10.99 -32.01
N LEU A 300 -9.91 9.67 -31.78
CA LEU A 300 -11.03 8.74 -32.04
C LEU A 300 -12.34 9.13 -31.34
N ASN A 301 -12.27 9.89 -30.23
CA ASN A 301 -13.44 10.46 -29.54
C ASN A 301 -14.25 11.45 -30.40
N PHE A 302 -13.65 11.99 -31.48
CA PHE A 302 -14.25 13.00 -32.36
C PHE A 302 -14.49 12.49 -33.79
N HIS A 303 -14.30 11.20 -34.04
CA HIS A 303 -14.54 10.62 -35.36
C HIS A 303 -16.01 10.77 -35.79
N LYS A 304 -16.27 10.97 -37.09
CA LYS A 304 -17.64 11.13 -37.65
C LYS A 304 -18.57 9.97 -37.27
N LYS A 305 -18.03 8.76 -37.20
CA LYS A 305 -18.74 7.52 -36.81
C LYS A 305 -18.43 7.08 -35.37
N SER A 306 -17.94 7.97 -34.51
CA SER A 306 -17.56 7.68 -33.11
C SER A 306 -18.68 7.02 -32.30
N LYS A 307 -19.96 7.28 -32.61
CA LYS A 307 -21.11 6.65 -31.95
C LYS A 307 -21.03 5.11 -31.96
N ILE A 308 -20.61 4.50 -33.07
CA ILE A 308 -20.46 3.04 -33.18
C ILE A 308 -19.40 2.55 -32.20
N LEU A 309 -18.23 3.22 -32.18
CA LEU A 309 -17.13 2.88 -31.30
C LEU A 309 -17.50 3.02 -29.82
N VAL A 310 -18.24 4.08 -29.47
CA VAL A 310 -18.75 4.31 -28.11
C VAL A 310 -19.73 3.23 -27.70
N VAL A 311 -20.67 2.83 -28.57
CA VAL A 311 -21.60 1.73 -28.29
C VAL A 311 -20.85 0.43 -28.05
N LEU A 312 -19.91 0.05 -28.93
CA LEU A 312 -19.09 -1.16 -28.76
C LEU A 312 -18.28 -1.14 -27.45
N ALA A 313 -17.75 0.03 -27.07
CA ALA A 313 -17.03 0.19 -25.82
C ALA A 313 -17.94 0.09 -24.58
N ILE A 314 -19.13 0.68 -24.62
CA ILE A 314 -20.10 0.57 -23.51
C ILE A 314 -20.60 -0.87 -23.39
N THR A 315 -20.88 -1.56 -24.50
CA THR A 315 -21.21 -2.99 -24.50
C THR A 315 -20.07 -3.81 -23.90
N TRP A 316 -18.82 -3.51 -24.27
CA TRP A 316 -17.64 -4.18 -23.73
C TRP A 316 -17.51 -3.98 -22.21
N ILE A 317 -17.74 -2.76 -21.72
CA ILE A 317 -17.75 -2.45 -20.29
C ILE A 317 -18.86 -3.20 -19.57
N ALA A 318 -20.08 -3.22 -20.13
CA ALA A 318 -21.20 -3.94 -19.55
C ALA A 318 -20.93 -5.45 -19.48
N GLN A 319 -20.34 -6.03 -20.52
CA GLN A 319 -19.91 -7.43 -20.51
C GLN A 319 -18.82 -7.71 -19.45
N ASN A 320 -17.88 -6.78 -19.24
CA ASN A 320 -16.90 -6.90 -18.15
C ASN A 320 -17.54 -6.78 -16.77
N ALA A 321 -18.61 -5.99 -16.62
CA ALA A 321 -19.37 -5.95 -15.36
C ALA A 321 -20.09 -7.29 -15.08
N ILE A 322 -20.62 -7.95 -16.11
CA ILE A 322 -21.16 -9.32 -16.00
C ILE A 322 -20.05 -10.30 -15.59
N LEU A 323 -18.86 -10.20 -16.21
CA LEU A 323 -17.70 -11.02 -15.85
C LEU A 323 -17.29 -10.83 -14.38
N VAL A 324 -17.30 -9.59 -13.88
CA VAL A 324 -17.08 -9.27 -12.46
C VAL A 324 -18.13 -9.96 -11.57
N GLY A 325 -19.39 -10.00 -12.01
CA GLY A 325 -20.45 -10.78 -11.37
C GLY A 325 -20.17 -12.29 -11.34
N SER A 326 -19.67 -12.86 -12.43
CA SER A 326 -19.23 -14.27 -12.45
C SER A 326 -18.09 -14.53 -11.45
N VAL A 327 -17.10 -13.64 -11.36
CA VAL A 327 -16.02 -13.77 -10.37
C VAL A 327 -16.55 -13.67 -8.94
N PHE A 328 -17.50 -12.76 -8.69
CA PHE A 328 -18.18 -12.67 -7.40
C PHE A 328 -18.84 -14.00 -7.01
N ILE A 329 -19.63 -14.58 -7.91
CA ILE A 329 -20.33 -15.86 -7.68
C ILE A 329 -19.33 -17.00 -7.41
N ARG A 330 -18.22 -17.08 -8.16
CA ARG A 330 -17.15 -18.07 -7.93
C ARG A 330 -16.58 -17.94 -6.51
N ASN A 331 -16.21 -16.72 -6.12
CA ASN A 331 -15.66 -16.46 -4.80
C ASN A 331 -16.67 -16.74 -3.69
N PHE A 332 -17.95 -16.39 -3.91
CA PHE A 332 -19.04 -16.66 -2.99
C PHE A 332 -19.23 -18.16 -2.73
N LYS A 333 -19.35 -18.96 -3.80
CA LYS A 333 -19.45 -20.43 -3.68
C LYS A 333 -18.22 -21.02 -2.99
N TYR A 334 -17.04 -20.48 -3.27
CA TYR A 334 -15.80 -20.91 -2.63
C TYR A 334 -15.78 -20.59 -1.12
N VAL A 335 -16.33 -19.43 -0.71
CA VAL A 335 -16.54 -19.08 0.71
C VAL A 335 -17.55 -20.01 1.36
N GLU A 336 -18.64 -20.34 0.67
CA GLU A 336 -19.66 -21.26 1.18
C GLU A 336 -19.10 -22.65 1.47
N MET A 337 -18.19 -23.16 0.63
CA MET A 337 -17.56 -24.47 0.79
C MET A 337 -16.35 -24.48 1.75
N TYR A 338 -15.48 -23.47 1.70
CA TYR A 338 -14.20 -23.49 2.42
C TYR A 338 -14.04 -22.38 3.47
N GLY A 339 -15.06 -21.55 3.69
CA GLY A 339 -15.08 -20.48 4.69
C GLY A 339 -14.51 -19.16 4.19
N LEU A 340 -14.38 -18.19 5.08
CA LEU A 340 -13.81 -16.89 4.78
C LEU A 340 -12.29 -16.90 5.02
N THR A 341 -11.55 -16.18 4.18
CA THR A 341 -10.11 -15.92 4.34
C THR A 341 -9.79 -14.50 3.90
N HIS A 342 -8.63 -13.95 4.28
CA HIS A 342 -8.22 -12.60 3.87
C HIS A 342 -8.20 -12.44 2.35
N LYS A 343 -7.70 -13.44 1.62
CA LYS A 343 -7.66 -13.41 0.15
C LYS A 343 -9.06 -13.32 -0.46
N ARG A 344 -10.03 -14.07 0.07
CA ARG A 344 -11.43 -14.07 -0.41
C ARG A 344 -12.13 -12.73 -0.13
N ILE A 345 -11.85 -12.10 1.01
CA ILE A 345 -12.33 -10.74 1.30
C ILE A 345 -11.68 -9.72 0.37
N GLY A 346 -10.37 -9.82 0.16
CA GLY A 346 -9.62 -8.98 -0.77
C GLY A 346 -10.20 -9.00 -2.18
N VAL A 347 -10.65 -10.17 -2.66
CA VAL A 347 -11.37 -10.30 -3.94
C VAL A 347 -12.65 -9.45 -3.93
N TYR A 348 -13.49 -9.51 -2.89
CA TYR A 348 -14.71 -8.69 -2.85
C TYR A 348 -14.41 -7.19 -2.90
N ILE A 349 -13.42 -6.72 -2.12
CA ILE A 349 -12.99 -5.31 -2.13
C ILE A 349 -12.48 -4.92 -3.54
N PHE A 350 -11.69 -5.79 -4.16
CA PHE A 350 -11.19 -5.60 -5.52
C PHE A 350 -12.32 -5.50 -6.55
N LEU A 351 -13.35 -6.34 -6.46
CA LEU A 351 -14.50 -6.31 -7.38
C LEU A 351 -15.28 -4.99 -7.25
N ILE A 352 -15.47 -4.48 -6.03
CA ILE A 352 -16.10 -3.16 -5.80
C ILE A 352 -15.27 -2.06 -6.47
N LEU A 353 -13.95 -2.03 -6.24
CA LEU A 353 -13.05 -1.06 -6.86
C LEU A 353 -13.04 -1.16 -8.40
N THR A 354 -13.17 -2.38 -8.91
CA THR A 354 -13.25 -2.65 -10.35
C THR A 354 -14.55 -2.07 -10.93
N LEU A 355 -15.69 -2.25 -10.27
CA LEU A 355 -16.96 -1.64 -10.70
C LEU A 355 -16.88 -0.11 -10.71
N VAL A 356 -16.24 0.49 -9.70
CA VAL A 356 -15.95 1.93 -9.69
C VAL A 356 -15.07 2.32 -10.89
N GLY A 357 -14.03 1.54 -11.20
CA GLY A 357 -13.18 1.76 -12.36
C GLY A 357 -13.92 1.66 -13.70
N LEU A 358 -14.80 0.67 -13.87
CA LEU A 358 -15.64 0.52 -15.06
C LEU A 358 -16.61 1.70 -15.20
N PHE A 359 -17.18 2.18 -14.09
CA PHE A 359 -18.03 3.36 -14.06
C PHE A 359 -17.25 4.62 -14.47
N THR A 360 -16.06 4.86 -13.92
CA THR A 360 -15.27 6.05 -14.26
C THR A 360 -14.76 6.03 -15.70
N ILE A 361 -14.47 4.86 -16.28
CA ILE A 361 -14.15 4.73 -17.70
C ILE A 361 -15.37 5.03 -18.58
N THR A 362 -16.54 4.53 -18.20
CA THR A 362 -17.80 4.86 -18.91
C THR A 362 -18.02 6.36 -18.94
N TRP A 363 -17.87 7.02 -17.79
CA TRP A 363 -17.93 8.48 -17.69
C TRP A 363 -16.88 9.12 -18.59
N LYS A 364 -15.61 8.70 -18.52
CA LYS A 364 -14.53 9.21 -19.36
C LYS A 364 -14.90 9.18 -20.84
N ILE A 365 -15.43 8.05 -21.32
CA ILE A 365 -15.79 7.88 -22.74
C ILE A 365 -16.94 8.82 -23.12
N ILE A 366 -18.02 8.83 -22.34
CA ILE A 366 -19.23 9.65 -22.65
C ILE A 366 -18.91 11.14 -22.62
N LYS A 367 -18.10 11.59 -21.66
CA LYS A 367 -17.72 13.00 -21.48
C LYS A 367 -16.39 13.38 -22.14
N LYS A 368 -15.82 12.50 -22.97
CA LYS A 368 -14.56 12.72 -23.71
C LYS A 368 -13.43 13.26 -22.82
N GLN A 369 -13.27 12.64 -21.66
CA GLN A 369 -12.21 13.00 -20.73
C GLN A 369 -10.91 12.27 -21.08
N ASN A 370 -9.78 12.85 -20.70
CA ASN A 370 -8.44 12.31 -20.91
C ASN A 370 -8.07 11.29 -19.81
N PHE A 371 -6.84 10.79 -19.82
CA PHE A 371 -6.36 9.83 -18.83
C PHE A 371 -6.30 10.41 -17.40
N ASN A 372 -5.98 11.70 -17.27
CA ASN A 372 -5.83 12.38 -15.99
C ASN A 372 -7.14 12.38 -15.18
N PHE A 373 -8.29 12.46 -15.86
CA PHE A 373 -9.59 12.27 -15.22
C PHE A 373 -9.66 10.98 -14.40
N ILE A 374 -9.43 9.83 -15.04
CA ILE A 374 -9.52 8.54 -14.36
C ILE A 374 -8.52 8.47 -13.21
N PHE A 375 -7.29 8.95 -13.44
CA PHE A 375 -6.25 8.94 -12.43
C PHE A 375 -6.63 9.76 -11.18
N ILE A 376 -7.24 10.94 -11.36
CA ILE A 376 -7.75 11.76 -10.26
C ILE A 376 -8.89 11.05 -9.55
N TYR A 377 -9.98 10.72 -10.24
CA TYR A 377 -11.20 10.21 -9.58
C TYR A 377 -11.00 8.83 -8.95
N ASN A 378 -10.31 7.91 -9.62
CA ASN A 378 -10.05 6.58 -9.04
C ASN A 378 -9.13 6.70 -7.82
N SER A 379 -8.12 7.59 -7.84
CA SER A 379 -7.25 7.78 -6.66
C SER A 379 -8.02 8.20 -5.41
N TRP A 380 -9.03 9.05 -5.55
CA TRP A 380 -9.91 9.43 -4.44
C TRP A 380 -10.86 8.29 -4.04
N ALA A 381 -11.35 7.50 -4.98
CA ALA A 381 -12.12 6.31 -4.66
C ALA A 381 -11.30 5.30 -3.83
N PHE A 382 -10.03 5.08 -4.20
CA PHE A 382 -9.11 4.26 -3.39
C PHE A 382 -8.94 4.82 -1.99
N MET A 383 -8.76 6.13 -1.83
CA MET A 383 -8.66 6.77 -0.50
C MET A 383 -9.89 6.49 0.37
N VAL A 384 -11.10 6.61 -0.19
CA VAL A 384 -12.35 6.36 0.55
C VAL A 384 -12.45 4.88 0.93
N VAL A 385 -12.20 3.96 0.01
CA VAL A 385 -12.25 2.52 0.28
C VAL A 385 -11.21 2.14 1.33
N PHE A 386 -9.97 2.64 1.21
CA PHE A 386 -8.93 2.38 2.19
C PHE A 386 -9.33 2.92 3.57
N LEU A 387 -9.83 4.14 3.67
CA LEU A 387 -10.32 4.67 4.93
C LEU A 387 -11.35 3.75 5.57
N ILE A 388 -12.37 3.30 4.82
CA ILE A 388 -13.38 2.36 5.31
C ILE A 388 -12.74 1.06 5.78
N VAL A 389 -11.87 0.46 4.96
CA VAL A 389 -11.16 -0.79 5.26
C VAL A 389 -10.31 -0.69 6.51
N SER A 390 -9.73 0.47 6.81
CA SER A 390 -8.92 0.68 8.04
C SER A 390 -9.72 0.52 9.33
N PHE A 391 -11.05 0.67 9.27
CA PHE A 391 -11.95 0.49 10.42
C PHE A 391 -12.52 -0.93 10.56
N VAL A 392 -12.13 -1.85 9.68
CA VAL A 392 -12.69 -3.21 9.65
C VAL A 392 -11.71 -4.22 10.24
N ASP A 393 -12.18 -4.92 11.28
CA ASP A 393 -11.47 -6.06 11.87
C ASP A 393 -11.81 -7.34 11.09
N PHE A 394 -11.01 -7.63 10.06
CA PHE A 394 -11.23 -8.80 9.21
C PHE A 394 -10.99 -10.12 9.93
N ASP A 395 -10.04 -10.19 10.87
CA ASP A 395 -9.74 -11.42 11.61
C ASP A 395 -10.92 -11.82 12.48
N LYS A 396 -11.53 -10.85 13.16
CA LYS A 396 -12.77 -11.08 13.90
C LYS A 396 -13.89 -11.56 12.98
N ILE A 397 -14.12 -10.92 11.83
CA ILE A 397 -15.17 -11.30 10.88
C ILE A 397 -14.93 -12.72 10.34
N ILE A 398 -13.69 -13.05 9.98
CA ILE A 398 -13.31 -14.38 9.50
C ILE A 398 -13.58 -15.42 10.59
N ALA A 399 -13.12 -15.18 11.81
CA ALA A 399 -13.33 -16.10 12.94
C ALA A 399 -14.82 -16.32 13.20
N GLU A 400 -15.62 -15.26 13.36
CA GLU A 400 -17.06 -15.38 13.62
C GLU A 400 -17.83 -16.09 12.50
N ASN A 401 -17.42 -15.89 11.24
CA ASN A 401 -18.08 -16.55 10.12
C ASN A 401 -17.71 -18.03 10.04
N ASN A 402 -16.41 -18.35 10.19
CA ASN A 402 -15.93 -19.73 10.08
C ASN A 402 -16.38 -20.60 11.24
N LEU A 403 -16.37 -20.08 12.47
CA LEU A 403 -16.77 -20.81 13.68
C LEU A 403 -18.25 -21.22 13.69
N LYS A 404 -19.11 -20.52 12.93
CA LYS A 404 -20.53 -20.91 12.76
C LYS A 404 -20.71 -22.11 11.82
N ARG A 405 -19.69 -22.48 11.07
CA ARG A 405 -19.79 -23.52 10.03
C ARG A 405 -19.50 -24.89 10.64
N PRO A 406 -20.22 -25.95 10.24
CA PRO A 406 -20.00 -27.30 10.77
C PRO A 406 -18.60 -27.84 10.42
N ASN A 407 -18.12 -27.54 9.22
CA ASN A 407 -16.81 -27.96 8.72
C ASN A 407 -15.76 -26.85 8.93
N CYS A 408 -15.72 -26.28 10.14
CA CYS A 408 -14.78 -25.22 10.48
C CYS A 408 -13.34 -25.78 10.53
N ASP A 409 -12.43 -25.16 9.78
CA ASP A 409 -10.99 -25.37 9.94
C ASP A 409 -10.51 -24.60 11.19
N MET A 410 -10.53 -25.30 12.32
CA MET A 410 -10.14 -24.75 13.62
C MET A 410 -8.67 -24.37 13.68
N GLU A 411 -7.81 -25.08 12.94
CA GLU A 411 -6.38 -24.78 12.89
C GLU A 411 -6.15 -23.43 12.20
N TYR A 412 -6.83 -23.19 11.08
CA TYR A 412 -6.82 -21.90 10.42
C TYR A 412 -7.34 -20.77 11.34
N VAL A 413 -8.48 -20.96 12.01
CA VAL A 413 -9.02 -19.92 12.91
C VAL A 413 -8.09 -19.62 14.09
N LYS A 414 -7.42 -20.64 14.66
CA LYS A 414 -6.42 -20.46 15.73
C LYS A 414 -5.14 -19.78 15.24
N SER A 415 -4.84 -19.87 13.94
CA SER A 415 -3.68 -19.21 13.32
C SER A 415 -3.88 -17.71 13.05
N LEU A 416 -5.12 -17.22 13.12
CA LEU A 416 -5.44 -15.80 12.99
C LEU A 416 -4.80 -14.98 14.12
N SER A 417 -4.82 -13.65 13.95
CA SER A 417 -4.31 -12.71 14.94
C SER A 417 -5.08 -12.78 16.27
N ILE A 418 -4.59 -12.03 17.26
CA ILE A 418 -5.21 -11.93 18.59
C ILE A 418 -6.69 -11.49 18.55
N HIS A 419 -7.11 -10.82 17.47
CA HIS A 419 -8.47 -10.34 17.24
C HIS A 419 -9.48 -11.48 17.08
N ALA A 420 -9.03 -12.69 16.71
CA ALA A 420 -9.88 -13.87 16.64
C ALA A 420 -10.19 -14.46 18.02
N ILE A 421 -9.36 -14.21 19.05
CA ILE A 421 -9.48 -14.85 20.37
C ILE A 421 -10.85 -14.64 21.02
N PRO A 422 -11.41 -13.41 21.09
CA PRO A 422 -12.75 -13.21 21.65
C PRO A 422 -13.83 -14.04 20.95
N SER A 423 -13.72 -14.17 19.62
CA SER A 423 -14.64 -14.98 18.82
C SER A 423 -14.45 -16.47 19.11
N ILE A 424 -13.20 -16.95 19.20
CA ILE A 424 -12.91 -18.35 19.54
C ILE A 424 -13.53 -18.72 20.88
N LEU A 425 -13.30 -17.93 21.94
CA LEU A 425 -13.82 -18.24 23.27
C LEU A 425 -15.34 -18.13 23.37
N LYS A 426 -15.95 -17.28 22.54
CA LYS A 426 -17.42 -17.20 22.45
C LYS A 426 -18.05 -18.47 21.89
N TYR A 427 -17.43 -19.10 20.90
CA TYR A 427 -17.95 -20.31 20.25
C TYR A 427 -17.42 -21.62 20.87
N HIS A 428 -16.25 -21.56 21.50
CA HIS A 428 -15.56 -22.65 22.16
C HIS A 428 -15.16 -22.26 23.60
N PRO A 429 -16.15 -22.12 24.50
CA PRO A 429 -15.92 -21.70 25.89
C PRO A 429 -15.09 -22.70 26.71
N GLU A 430 -14.92 -23.94 26.22
CA GLU A 430 -14.03 -24.95 26.79
C GLU A 430 -12.55 -24.63 26.62
N LEU A 431 -12.19 -23.78 25.64
CA LEU A 431 -10.82 -23.33 25.43
C LEU A 431 -10.49 -22.18 26.38
N LYS A 432 -9.23 -22.10 26.82
CA LYS A 432 -8.72 -20.93 27.55
C LYS A 432 -7.83 -20.10 26.64
N LYS A 433 -7.88 -18.78 26.79
CA LYS A 433 -7.01 -17.87 26.01
C LYS A 433 -5.53 -18.19 26.24
N GLU A 434 -5.18 -18.60 27.46
CA GLU A 434 -3.81 -18.99 27.84
C GLU A 434 -3.29 -20.19 27.06
N ASP A 435 -4.16 -21.04 26.51
CA ASP A 435 -3.76 -22.22 25.74
C ASP A 435 -3.46 -21.89 24.27
N LEU A 436 -3.92 -20.73 23.78
CA LEU A 436 -3.75 -20.31 22.40
C LEU A 436 -2.33 -19.79 22.16
N LYS A 437 -1.61 -20.39 21.20
CA LYS A 437 -0.24 -19.99 20.81
C LYS A 437 -0.15 -18.50 20.48
N THR A 438 -1.15 -17.95 19.78
CA THR A 438 -1.22 -16.54 19.40
C THR A 438 -1.28 -15.62 20.63
N TYR A 439 -2.05 -15.99 21.67
CA TYR A 439 -2.11 -15.23 22.91
C TYR A 439 -0.81 -15.28 23.70
N LYS A 440 -0.17 -16.47 23.78
CA LYS A 440 1.13 -16.63 24.47
C LYS A 440 2.20 -15.73 23.86
N ARG A 441 2.31 -15.72 22.52
CA ARG A 441 3.24 -14.85 21.79
C ARG A 441 2.96 -13.37 22.07
N TYR A 442 1.69 -12.97 21.94
CA TYR A 442 1.28 -11.60 22.22
C TYR A 442 1.61 -11.17 23.66
N LYS A 443 1.35 -12.03 24.65
CA LYS A 443 1.65 -11.72 26.06
C LYS A 443 3.16 -11.48 26.26
N GLN A 444 3.99 -12.37 25.73
CA GLN A 444 5.45 -12.25 25.81
C GLN A 444 5.98 -10.98 25.14
N GLU A 445 5.44 -10.61 23.99
CA GLU A 445 5.80 -9.36 23.30
C GLU A 445 5.34 -8.13 24.10
N SER A 446 4.12 -8.18 24.65
CA SER A 446 3.50 -7.07 25.38
C SER A 446 4.15 -6.71 26.72
N GLU A 447 4.89 -7.64 27.34
CA GLU A 447 5.55 -7.41 28.64
C GLU A 447 6.59 -6.29 28.59
N ASN A 448 7.16 -6.01 27.42
CA ASN A 448 8.18 -4.98 27.25
C ASN A 448 7.61 -3.63 26.77
N PHE A 449 6.31 -3.56 26.48
CA PHE A 449 5.68 -2.36 25.93
C PHE A 449 5.11 -1.46 27.02
N THR A 450 5.08 -0.16 26.76
CA THR A 450 4.45 0.81 27.65
C THR A 450 3.03 1.16 27.18
N TRP A 451 2.39 2.11 27.87
CA TRP A 451 1.08 2.65 27.51
C TRP A 451 1.03 3.25 26.09
N LEU A 452 2.18 3.55 25.49
CA LEU A 452 2.32 4.04 24.12
C LEU A 452 1.92 2.99 23.07
N SER A 453 2.06 1.72 23.41
CA SER A 453 1.64 0.58 22.58
C SER A 453 0.18 0.19 22.78
N TRP A 454 -0.59 0.94 23.57
CA TRP A 454 -1.95 0.57 23.94
C TRP A 454 -2.90 0.49 22.74
N THR A 455 -3.74 -0.55 22.74
CA THR A 455 -4.82 -0.74 21.78
C THR A 455 -6.14 -1.11 22.47
N LEU A 456 -7.25 -0.94 21.74
CA LEU A 456 -8.57 -1.39 22.21
C LEU A 456 -8.65 -2.92 22.34
N ILE A 457 -7.89 -3.68 21.55
CA ILE A 457 -7.88 -5.15 21.65
C ILE A 457 -7.22 -5.61 22.95
N ASP A 458 -6.19 -4.90 23.45
CA ASP A 458 -5.55 -5.19 24.74
C ASP A 458 -6.57 -5.10 25.87
N TYR A 459 -7.36 -4.00 25.89
CA TYR A 459 -8.43 -3.81 26.86
C TYR A 459 -9.48 -4.94 26.79
N ARG A 460 -9.85 -5.38 25.59
CA ARG A 460 -10.80 -6.48 25.41
C ARG A 460 -10.24 -7.81 25.92
N LEU A 461 -8.98 -8.11 25.65
CA LEU A 461 -8.33 -9.37 26.05
C LEU A 461 -8.08 -9.45 27.57
N GLN A 462 -7.78 -8.32 28.22
CA GLN A 462 -7.63 -8.24 29.66
C GLN A 462 -8.96 -8.52 30.39
N ASN A 463 -10.06 -7.99 29.86
CA ASN A 463 -11.40 -8.15 30.44
C ASN A 463 -12.14 -9.43 29.98
N LEU A 464 -11.56 -10.17 29.04
CA LEU A 464 -12.10 -11.45 28.58
C LEU A 464 -11.87 -12.50 29.67
N LYS A 465 -12.94 -13.01 30.26
CA LYS A 465 -12.90 -14.06 31.28
C LYS A 465 -12.77 -15.45 30.67
#